data_AF-A0A2V9LRT7-F1
#
_entry.id   AF-A0A2V9LRT7-F1
#
_cell.length_a   1.000
_cell.length_b   1.000
_cell.length_c   1.000
_cell.angle_alpha   90.00
_cell.angle_beta   90.00
_cell.angle_gamma   90.00
#
_symmetry.space_group_name_H-M   'P 1'
#
loop_
_entity.id
_entity.type
_entity.pdbx_description
1 polymer ?
#
loop_
_entity_poly.entity_id
_entity_poly.type
_entity_poly.pdbx_seq_one_letter_code
_entity_poly.pdbx_strand_id
1 'polypeptide(L)' 'MAVHLVNPNLLWFGVGDVTPRWLYVLAVAPRSFGDPRLVNKTLAPIDSTQVQPGDVVGIGIHSGNALRGPDFF' A
#
# COMPACT_ATOMS: atom_id res chain seq x y z
N MET A 1 7.02 -12.44 -10.50
CA MET A 1 6.73 -12.06 -9.11
C MET A 1 6.64 -10.55 -9.03
N ALA A 2 5.44 -10.02 -8.82
CA ALA A 2 5.22 -8.61 -8.51
C ALA A 2 5.29 -8.37 -7.00
N VAL A 3 5.65 -7.14 -6.62
CA VAL A 3 5.62 -6.65 -5.23
C VAL A 3 4.64 -5.49 -5.17
N HIS A 4 3.44 -5.75 -4.64
CA HIS A 4 2.37 -4.76 -4.50
C HIS A 4 2.58 -3.97 -3.20
N LEU A 5 2.99 -2.71 -3.33
CA LEU A 5 3.25 -1.80 -2.20
C LEU A 5 2.01 -0.92 -1.97
N VAL A 6 1.22 -1.27 -0.97
CA VAL A 6 -0.13 -0.74 -0.75
C VAL A 6 -0.15 0.28 0.39
N ASN A 7 -0.59 1.50 0.11
CA ASN A 7 -1.05 2.45 1.13
C ASN A 7 -2.55 2.20 1.37
N PRO A 8 -2.97 1.70 2.55
CA PRO A 8 -4.35 1.34 2.79
C PRO A 8 -5.22 2.51 3.28
N ASN A 9 -4.65 3.71 3.46
CA ASN A 9 -5.36 4.87 4.00
C ASN A 9 -6.70 5.11 3.28
N LEU A 10 -7.75 5.29 4.08
CA LEU A 10 -9.10 5.63 3.61
C LEU A 10 -9.47 7.10 3.85
N LEU A 11 -8.64 7.84 4.59
CA LEU A 11 -8.93 9.20 5.04
C LEU A 11 -7.76 10.14 4.77
N TRP A 12 -8.11 11.37 4.40
CA TRP A 12 -7.22 12.52 4.32
C TRP A 12 -7.28 13.27 5.67
N PHE A 13 -6.14 13.49 6.33
CA PHE A 13 -6.07 14.23 7.61
C PHE A 13 -6.15 15.75 7.38
N GLY A 14 -7.23 16.24 6.75
CA GLY A 14 -7.64 17.65 6.69
C GLY A 14 -6.71 18.67 6.02
N VAL A 15 -5.42 18.35 5.82
CA VAL A 15 -4.38 19.29 5.32
C VAL A 15 -3.45 18.63 4.28
N GLY A 16 -3.52 17.30 4.11
CA GLY A 16 -2.78 16.56 3.09
C GLY A 16 -2.78 15.06 3.33
N ASP A 17 -2.60 14.27 2.27
CA ASP A 17 -2.38 12.82 2.39
C ASP A 17 -1.02 12.59 3.04
N VAL A 18 -0.94 11.67 4.00
CA VAL A 18 0.35 11.16 4.46
C VAL A 18 0.89 10.33 3.30
N THR A 19 1.59 11.01 2.40
CA THR A 19 2.23 10.39 1.24
C THR A 19 3.05 9.21 1.76
N PRO A 20 2.86 7.99 1.20
CA PRO A 20 3.48 6.78 1.72
C PRO A 20 4.96 6.74 1.33
N ARG A 21 5.76 7.66 1.89
CA ARG A 21 7.16 7.92 1.53
C ARG A 21 8.03 6.66 1.56
N TRP A 22 7.83 5.80 2.55
CA TRP A 22 8.56 4.53 2.62
C TRP A 22 8.18 3.55 1.50
N LEU A 23 6.93 3.55 1.01
CA LEU A 23 6.55 2.73 -0.15
C LEU A 23 7.24 3.23 -1.43
N TYR A 24 7.43 4.54 -1.59
CA TYR A 24 8.22 5.06 -2.72
C TYR A 24 9.70 4.66 -2.64
N VAL A 25 10.28 4.68 -1.43
CA VAL A 25 11.66 4.20 -1.21
C VAL A 25 11.78 2.71 -1.55
N LEU A 26 10.80 1.89 -1.16
CA LEU A 26 10.78 0.47 -1.49
C LEU A 26 10.52 0.22 -2.98
N ALA A 27 9.76 1.09 -3.65
CA ALA A 27 9.47 0.98 -5.08
C ALA A 27 10.71 1.19 -5.97
N VAL A 28 11.78 1.77 -5.43
CA VAL A 28 13.07 1.91 -6.14
C VAL A 28 14.11 0.87 -5.73
N ALA A 29 13.72 -0.12 -4.92
CA ALA A 29 14.60 -1.23 -4.56
C ALA A 29 14.99 -2.08 -5.79
N PRO A 30 16.10 -2.84 -5.72
CA PRO A 30 16.54 -3.69 -6.83
C PRO A 30 15.45 -4.67 -7.29
N ARG A 31 15.30 -4.83 -8.61
CA ARG A 31 14.33 -5.75 -9.23
C ARG A 31 14.54 -7.23 -8.88
N SER A 32 15.68 -7.58 -8.28
CA SER A 32 15.92 -8.92 -7.73
C SER A 32 14.91 -9.32 -6.64
N PHE A 33 14.24 -8.35 -6.01
CA PHE A 33 13.18 -8.58 -5.03
C PHE A 33 11.78 -8.69 -5.66
N GLY A 34 11.67 -8.56 -6.98
CA GLY A 34 10.42 -8.55 -7.74
C GLY A 34 10.16 -7.20 -8.41
N ASP A 35 9.08 -7.13 -9.20
CA ASP A 35 8.68 -5.92 -9.92
C ASP A 35 7.73 -5.07 -9.05
N PRO A 36 8.14 -3.90 -8.57
CA PRO A 36 7.35 -3.11 -7.64
C PRO A 36 6.15 -2.43 -8.33
N ARG A 37 4.99 -2.52 -7.68
CA ARG A 37 3.74 -1.87 -8.08
C ARG A 37 3.19 -1.06 -6.91
N LEU A 38 3.21 0.26 -7.02
CA LEU A 38 2.72 1.13 -5.95
C LEU A 38 1.21 1.33 -6.09
N VAL A 39 0.46 1.05 -5.03
CA VAL A 39 -1.00 1.18 -4.98
C VAL A 39 -1.35 2.13 -3.85
N ASN A 40 -1.99 3.25 -4.18
CA ASN A 40 -2.48 4.20 -3.18
C ASN A 40 -4.01 4.23 -3.17
N LYS A 41 -4.63 3.70 -2.10
CA LYS A 41 -6.09 3.66 -1.96
C LYS A 41 -6.74 5.03 -1.85
N THR A 42 -5.99 6.08 -1.50
CA THR A 42 -6.49 7.45 -1.53
C THR A 42 -6.69 7.99 -2.94
N LEU A 43 -6.05 7.37 -3.95
CA LEU A 43 -6.17 7.71 -5.37
C LEU A 43 -7.12 6.76 -6.11
N ALA A 44 -7.00 5.45 -5.88
CA ALA A 44 -7.82 4.44 -6.52
C ALA A 44 -7.88 3.14 -5.71
N PRO A 45 -9.00 2.39 -5.74
CA PRO A 45 -9.07 1.06 -5.15
C PRO A 45 -8.00 0.11 -5.71
N ILE A 46 -7.59 -0.88 -4.92
CA ILE A 46 -6.75 -1.98 -5.40
C ILE A 46 -7.59 -2.91 -6.30
N ASP A 47 -7.07 -3.23 -7.48
CA ASP A 47 -7.60 -4.30 -8.32
C ASP A 47 -7.04 -5.65 -7.84
N SER A 48 -7.84 -6.38 -7.06
CA SER A 48 -7.43 -7.67 -6.49
C SER A 48 -7.17 -8.73 -7.55
N THR A 49 -7.68 -8.57 -8.78
CA THR A 49 -7.44 -9.54 -9.87
C THR A 49 -6.00 -9.48 -10.38
N GLN A 50 -5.25 -8.43 -10.07
CA GLN A 50 -3.84 -8.29 -10.44
C GLN A 50 -2.87 -8.98 -9.48
N VAL A 51 -3.35 -9.45 -8.31
CA VAL A 51 -2.55 -10.18 -7.35
C VAL A 51 -2.60 -11.66 -7.70
N GLN A 52 -1.46 -12.23 -8.07
CA GLN A 52 -1.35 -13.61 -8.53
C GLN A 52 -0.63 -14.48 -7.50
N PRO A 53 -0.83 -15.81 -7.51
CA PRO A 53 -0.05 -16.72 -6.68
C PRO A 53 1.46 -16.52 -6.89
N GLY A 54 2.19 -16.34 -5.78
CA GLY A 54 3.62 -16.06 -5.79
C GLY A 54 4.00 -14.58 -5.80
N ASP A 55 3.04 -13.65 -5.87
CA ASP A 55 3.28 -12.23 -5.62
C ASP A 55 3.44 -11.93 -4.13
N VAL A 56 4.07 -10.79 -3.82
CA VAL A 56 4.16 -10.25 -2.46
C VAL A 56 3.31 -9.00 -2.34
N VAL A 57 2.60 -8.86 -1.22
CA VAL A 57 1.85 -7.66 -0.86
C VAL A 57 2.47 -7.04 0.39
N GLY A 58 3.04 -5.85 0.25
CA GLY A 58 3.56 -5.05 1.35
C GLY A 58 2.57 -3.94 1.71
N ILE A 59 2.10 -3.89 2.96
CA ILE A 59 1.13 -2.90 3.43
C ILE A 59 1.82 -1.84 4.28
N GLY A 60 1.72 -0.57 3.89
CA GLY A 60 2.27 0.56 4.64
C GLY A 60 1.40 0.91 5.85
N ILE A 61 1.78 0.42 7.03
CA ILE A 61 1.12 0.74 8.30
C ILE A 61 1.81 1.90 9.00
N HIS A 62 1.03 2.87 9.48
CA HIS A 62 1.47 3.96 10.34
C HIS A 62 0.41 4.21 11.43
N SER A 63 0.76 5.05 12.40
CA SER A 63 -0.08 5.29 13.58
C SER A 63 -1.51 5.74 13.26
N GLY A 64 -1.74 6.40 12.12
CA GLY A 64 -3.04 6.89 11.71
C GLY A 64 -3.89 5.89 10.91
N ASN A 65 -3.35 4.75 10.50
CA ASN A 65 -4.11 3.68 9.83
C ASN A 65 -4.03 2.32 10.53
N ALA A 66 -3.26 2.24 11.62
CA ALA A 66 -3.20 1.10 12.53
C ALA A 66 -4.44 1.04 13.43
N LEU A 67 -5.62 0.88 12.83
CA LEU A 67 -6.85 0.62 13.57
C LEU A 67 -6.80 -0.80 14.14
N ARG A 68 -7.42 -1.00 15.31
CA ARG A 68 -7.81 -2.35 15.73
C ARG A 68 -8.87 -2.84 14.72
N GLY A 69 -8.97 -4.15 14.50
CA GLY A 69 -10.08 -4.69 13.71
C GLY A 69 -11.44 -4.38 14.37
N PRO A 70 -12.42 -5.26 14.18
CA PRO A 70 -13.83 -5.00 13.80
C PRO A 70 -14.51 -3.63 14.05
N ASP A 71 -13.82 -2.49 14.06
CA ASP A 71 -14.46 -1.15 14.14
C ASP A 71 -15.13 -0.70 12.81
N PHE A 72 -15.51 -1.66 11.95
CA PHE A 72 -16.11 -1.47 10.62
C PHE A 72 -17.47 -2.15 10.43
N PHE A 73 -18.15 -2.59 11.51
CA PHE A 73 -19.56 -3.03 11.45
C PHE A 73 -20.52 -1.91 11.80
#